data_AF-A0A2V7H7Y7-F1
#
_entry.id   AF-A0A2V7H7Y7-F1
#
_cell.length_a   1.000
_cell.length_b   1.000
_cell.length_c   1.000
_cell.angle_alpha   90.00
_cell.angle_beta   90.00
_cell.angle_gamma   90.00
#
_symmetry.space_group_name_H-M   'P 1'
#
loop_
_entity.id
_entity.type
_entity.pdbx_description
1 polymer ?
#
loop_
_entity_poly.entity_id
_entity_poly.type
_entity_poly.pdbx_seq_one_letter_code
_entity_poly.pdbx_strand_id
1 'polypeptide(L)'
;MRKYCNFCGEPMLPDAKECKQCGWDVSHDSPPTTDPGDRKARIGVAAGLVVAYVTLWSMVQAAPAEDSSLSLRRPTRSTAEAEAQPVGEASVALGTLPVAVASTPAVPGKPSALISIKVADVKSATIRARDALEYAFALPETDQKCRLTGSTKGVSGFGRNIEVFLLTDDEYVFWHANPAAIAQSSWETFRGSENTLRYDLPGEGTYHFVVSNEMSGDPQTMAVKAQVKCVR
;
A
#
# COMPACT_ATOMS: atom_id res chain seq x y z
N MET A 1 14.70 -18.67 -28.67
CA MET A 1 14.39 -17.40 -27.97
C MET A 1 14.56 -17.64 -26.47
N ARG A 2 15.15 -16.72 -25.70
CA ARG A 2 15.26 -16.87 -24.24
C ARG A 2 13.90 -16.53 -23.62
N LYS A 3 13.37 -17.43 -22.78
CA LYS A 3 12.13 -17.24 -22.02
C LYS A 3 12.50 -16.55 -20.69
N TYR A 4 11.69 -15.61 -20.23
CA TYR A 4 11.86 -14.97 -18.92
C TYR A 4 10.64 -15.25 -18.07
N CYS A 5 10.82 -15.33 -16.75
CA CYS A 5 9.72 -15.48 -15.82
C CYS A 5 8.92 -14.16 -15.72
N ASN A 6 7.60 -14.21 -15.91
CA ASN A 6 6.73 -13.03 -15.80
C ASN A 6 6.66 -12.46 -14.37
N PHE A 7 6.97 -13.27 -13.36
CA PHE A 7 6.89 -12.87 -11.96
C PHE A 7 8.19 -12.22 -11.48
N CYS A 8 9.34 -12.87 -11.68
CA CYS A 8 10.62 -12.41 -11.15
C CYS A 8 11.62 -11.90 -12.21
N GLY A 9 11.31 -11.96 -13.50
CA GLY A 9 12.15 -11.44 -14.59
C GLY A 9 13.41 -12.26 -14.92
N GLU A 10 13.72 -13.31 -14.18
CA GLU A 10 14.90 -14.16 -14.39
C GLU A 10 14.76 -15.04 -15.65
N PRO A 11 15.88 -15.39 -16.33
CA PRO A 11 15.85 -16.24 -17.51
C PRO A 11 15.49 -17.68 -17.15
N MET A 12 14.53 -18.23 -17.88
CA MET A 12 14.08 -19.60 -17.74
C MET A 12 14.69 -20.48 -18.83
N LEU A 13 14.90 -21.76 -18.50
CA LEU A 13 15.13 -22.79 -19.52
C LEU A 13 13.92 -22.81 -20.46
N PRO A 14 14.12 -22.99 -21.77
CA PRO A 14 13.05 -22.91 -22.76
C PRO A 14 11.89 -23.88 -22.48
N ASP A 15 12.20 -25.06 -21.90
CA ASP A 15 11.22 -26.11 -21.60
C ASP A 15 10.77 -26.14 -20.12
N ALA A 16 11.21 -25.18 -19.30
CA ALA A 16 10.80 -25.15 -17.89
C ALA A 16 9.33 -24.72 -17.75
N LYS A 17 8.57 -25.57 -17.06
CA LYS A 17 7.19 -25.29 -16.63
C LYS A 17 7.16 -24.42 -15.37
N GLU A 18 8.15 -24.56 -14.50
CA GLU A 18 8.25 -23.81 -13.25
C GLU A 18 9.53 -22.96 -13.21
N CYS A 19 9.43 -21.75 -12.66
CA CYS A 19 10.60 -20.93 -12.37
C CYS A 19 11.34 -21.48 -11.16
N LYS A 20 12.61 -21.87 -11.32
CA LYS A 20 13.43 -22.37 -10.20
C LYS A 20 13.66 -21.34 -9.09
N GLN A 21 13.57 -20.05 -9.41
CA GLN A 21 13.90 -19.00 -8.46
C GLN A 21 12.73 -18.59 -7.57
N CYS A 22 11.51 -18.56 -8.11
CA CYS A 22 10.32 -18.13 -7.38
C CYS A 22 9.21 -19.19 -7.29
N GLY A 23 9.38 -20.36 -7.93
CA GLY A 23 8.39 -21.44 -7.91
C GLY A 23 7.14 -21.20 -8.78
N TRP A 24 7.11 -20.14 -9.59
CA TRP A 24 5.95 -19.83 -10.44
C TRP A 24 5.75 -20.87 -11.55
N ASP A 25 4.58 -21.51 -11.60
CA ASP A 25 4.19 -22.48 -12.61
C ASP A 25 3.49 -21.81 -13.81
N VAL A 26 4.18 -21.81 -14.95
CA VAL A 26 3.73 -21.24 -16.23
C VAL A 26 2.61 -22.07 -16.87
N SER A 27 2.33 -23.28 -16.37
CA SER A 27 1.22 -24.10 -16.88
C SER A 27 -0.16 -23.47 -16.65
N HIS A 28 -0.27 -22.60 -15.64
CA HIS A 28 -1.50 -21.85 -15.34
C HIS A 28 -1.77 -20.69 -16.31
N ASP A 29 -0.76 -20.23 -17.05
CA ASP A 29 -0.87 -19.19 -18.10
C ASP A 29 -0.92 -19.81 -19.51
N SER A 30 -1.52 -20.99 -19.64
CA SER A 30 -1.82 -21.55 -20.95
C SER A 30 -2.73 -20.58 -21.71
N PRO A 31 -2.47 -20.26 -22.99
CA PRO A 31 -3.43 -19.52 -23.80
C PRO A 31 -4.77 -20.26 -23.76
N PRO A 32 -5.91 -19.54 -23.77
CA PRO A 32 -7.23 -20.12 -23.57
C PRO A 32 -7.41 -21.33 -24.49
N THR A 33 -7.51 -22.50 -23.87
CA THR A 33 -7.66 -23.77 -24.57
C THR A 33 -8.94 -23.74 -25.43
N THR A 34 -8.84 -24.26 -26.65
CA THR A 34 -9.97 -24.49 -27.56
C THR A 34 -10.61 -25.86 -27.33
N ASP A 35 -10.47 -26.43 -26.13
CA ASP A 35 -11.08 -27.71 -25.77
C ASP A 35 -12.62 -27.56 -25.73
N PRO A 36 -13.38 -28.35 -26.52
CA PRO A 36 -14.83 -28.29 -26.54
C PRO A 36 -15.51 -28.62 -25.19
N GLY A 37 -14.79 -29.20 -24.21
CA GLY A 37 -15.28 -29.42 -22.86
C GLY A 37 -15.56 -28.15 -22.04
N ASP A 38 -14.88 -27.04 -22.36
CA ASP A 38 -14.88 -25.80 -21.55
C ASP A 38 -15.92 -24.75 -22.04
N ARG A 39 -16.69 -25.09 -23.07
CA ARG A 39 -17.78 -24.23 -23.59
C ARG A 39 -18.94 -24.05 -22.61
N LYS A 40 -19.13 -24.96 -21.65
CA LYS A 40 -20.23 -24.86 -20.66
C LYS A 40 -20.01 -23.73 -19.64
N ALA A 41 -18.76 -23.45 -19.26
CA ALA A 41 -18.45 -22.35 -18.33
C ALA A 41 -18.65 -20.98 -18.99
N ARG A 42 -18.33 -20.84 -20.28
CA ARG A 42 -18.45 -19.55 -21.00
C ARG A 42 -19.89 -19.11 -21.28
N ILE A 43 -20.80 -20.06 -21.49
CA ILE A 43 -22.23 -19.72 -21.72
C ILE A 43 -22.85 -19.11 -20.46
N GLY A 44 -22.45 -19.58 -19.26
CA GLY A 44 -22.94 -19.02 -17.99
C GLY A 44 -22.48 -17.58 -17.74
N VAL A 45 -21.22 -17.26 -18.06
CA VAL A 45 -20.66 -15.91 -17.85
C VAL A 45 -21.26 -14.89 -18.82
N ALA A 46 -21.44 -15.25 -20.08
CA ALA A 46 -22.05 -14.36 -21.07
C ALA A 46 -23.53 -14.06 -20.74
N ALA A 47 -24.29 -15.07 -20.29
CA ALA A 47 -25.68 -14.87 -19.87
C ALA A 47 -25.79 -13.98 -18.62
N GLY A 48 -24.89 -14.14 -17.64
CA GLY A 48 -24.87 -13.30 -16.43
C GLY A 48 -24.58 -11.82 -16.73
N LEU A 49 -23.66 -11.54 -17.65
CA LEU A 49 -23.30 -10.17 -18.05
C LEU A 49 -24.45 -9.44 -18.75
N VAL A 50 -25.22 -10.13 -19.60
CA VAL A 50 -26.39 -9.55 -20.26
C VAL A 50 -27.47 -9.20 -19.23
N VAL A 51 -27.74 -10.08 -18.27
CA VAL A 51 -28.74 -9.81 -17.21
C VAL A 51 -28.32 -8.62 -16.35
N ALA A 52 -27.05 -8.53 -15.96
CA ALA A 52 -26.54 -7.40 -15.18
C ALA A 52 -26.61 -6.07 -15.96
N TYR A 53 -26.35 -6.10 -17.27
CA TYR A 53 -26.43 -4.90 -18.10
C TYR A 53 -27.87 -4.41 -18.27
N VAL A 54 -28.83 -5.33 -18.46
CA VAL A 54 -30.26 -5.00 -18.58
C VAL A 54 -30.84 -4.44 -17.28
N THR A 55 -30.45 -4.98 -16.12
CA THR A 55 -30.91 -4.46 -14.82
C THR A 55 -30.33 -3.08 -14.54
N LEU A 56 -29.05 -2.86 -14.82
CA LEU A 56 -28.41 -1.55 -14.65
C LEU A 56 -29.04 -0.49 -15.59
N TRP A 57 -29.29 -0.86 -16.86
CA TRP A 57 -29.95 0.02 -17.82
C TRP A 57 -31.38 0.39 -17.40
N SER A 58 -32.14 -0.55 -16.85
CA SER A 58 -33.50 -0.30 -16.35
C SER A 58 -33.52 0.66 -15.15
N MET A 59 -32.50 0.64 -14.30
CA MET A 59 -32.39 1.59 -13.19
C MET A 59 -32.05 3.01 -13.65
N VAL A 60 -31.25 3.15 -14.73
CA VAL A 60 -30.88 4.48 -15.27
C VAL A 60 -32.07 5.21 -15.89
N GLN A 61 -33.05 4.50 -16.49
CA GLN A 61 -34.23 5.15 -17.07
C GLN A 61 -35.31 5.55 -16.06
N ALA A 62 -35.24 5.03 -14.82
CA ALA A 62 -36.19 5.38 -13.76
C ALA A 62 -35.78 6.63 -12.96
N ALA A 63 -34.63 7.24 -13.25
CA ALA A 63 -34.22 8.48 -12.62
C ALA A 63 -35.04 9.66 -13.18
N PRO A 64 -35.83 10.37 -12.36
CA PRO A 64 -36.50 11.59 -12.81
C PRO A 64 -35.45 12.63 -13.24
N ALA A 65 -35.71 13.30 -14.36
CA ALA A 65 -34.83 14.34 -14.88
C ALA A 65 -34.71 15.47 -13.86
N GLU A 66 -33.58 15.52 -13.14
CA GLU A 66 -33.23 16.69 -12.34
C GLU A 66 -32.84 17.85 -13.27
N ASP A 67 -33.61 18.92 -13.13
CA ASP A 67 -33.54 20.16 -13.87
C ASP A 67 -32.20 20.87 -13.59
N SER A 68 -31.19 20.57 -14.40
CA SER A 68 -29.85 21.15 -14.29
C SER A 68 -29.83 22.56 -14.87
N SER A 69 -30.31 23.54 -14.10
CA SER A 69 -30.04 24.95 -14.33
C SER A 69 -28.59 25.28 -13.95
N LEU A 70 -27.66 24.94 -14.86
CA LEU A 70 -26.23 25.24 -14.71
C LEU A 70 -25.98 26.75 -14.86
N SER A 71 -25.87 27.41 -13.71
CA SER A 71 -25.30 28.76 -13.57
C SER A 71 -23.83 28.75 -14.00
N LEU A 72 -23.55 29.34 -15.17
CA LEU A 72 -22.23 29.50 -15.73
C LEU A 72 -21.43 30.53 -14.91
N ARG A 73 -20.81 30.10 -13.80
CA ARG A 73 -19.89 30.96 -13.03
C ARG A 73 -18.44 30.74 -13.50
N ARG A 74 -18.03 31.62 -14.41
CA ARG A 74 -16.69 31.78 -14.96
C ARG A 74 -15.66 31.99 -13.82
N PRO A 75 -14.62 31.16 -13.67
CA PRO A 75 -13.53 31.49 -12.78
C PRO A 75 -12.58 32.49 -13.46
N THR A 76 -12.38 33.61 -12.78
CA THR A 76 -11.38 34.63 -13.09
C THR A 76 -9.98 34.03 -12.91
N ARG A 77 -9.19 34.10 -13.98
CA ARG A 77 -7.77 33.72 -14.02
C ARG A 77 -6.96 34.77 -13.24
N SER A 78 -6.55 34.45 -12.03
CA SER A 78 -5.48 35.20 -11.35
C SER A 78 -4.14 34.72 -11.89
N THR A 79 -3.53 35.58 -12.70
CA THR A 79 -2.12 35.48 -13.11
C THR A 79 -1.29 35.85 -11.88
N ALA A 80 -0.68 34.86 -11.22
CA ALA A 80 0.39 35.10 -10.27
C ALA A 80 1.71 34.89 -11.02
N GLU A 81 2.38 36.01 -11.27
CA GLU A 81 3.73 36.13 -11.80
C GLU A 81 4.71 35.61 -10.74
N ALA A 82 5.35 34.47 -11.03
CA ALA A 82 6.37 33.90 -10.17
C ALA A 82 7.73 34.49 -10.58
N GLU A 83 8.16 35.45 -9.79
CA GLU A 83 9.49 36.06 -9.80
C GLU A 83 10.57 34.99 -9.51
N ALA A 84 11.45 34.77 -10.49
CA ALA A 84 12.57 33.85 -10.37
C ALA A 84 13.68 34.46 -9.50
N GLN A 85 13.99 33.82 -8.37
CA GLN A 85 15.19 34.11 -7.59
C GLN A 85 16.38 33.23 -8.04
N PRO A 86 17.60 33.79 -8.09
CA PRO A 86 18.80 33.09 -8.54
C PRO A 86 19.32 32.06 -7.53
N VAL A 87 19.78 30.93 -8.08
CA VAL A 87 20.40 29.79 -7.40
C VAL A 87 21.73 30.20 -6.79
N GLY A 88 21.86 30.06 -5.46
CA GLY A 88 23.12 30.17 -4.74
C GLY A 88 23.85 28.82 -4.71
N GLU A 89 24.99 28.78 -5.37
CA GLU A 89 25.94 27.67 -5.43
C GLU A 89 26.72 27.59 -4.10
N ALA A 90 26.54 26.51 -3.34
CA ALA A 90 27.29 26.26 -2.11
C ALA A 90 28.33 25.15 -2.34
N SER A 91 29.61 25.52 -2.16
CA SER A 91 30.78 24.65 -2.24
C SER A 91 30.74 23.50 -1.22
N VAL A 92 30.97 22.27 -1.70
CA VAL A 92 31.14 21.08 -0.87
C VAL A 92 32.59 21.01 -0.38
N ALA A 93 32.79 21.20 0.93
CA ALA A 93 34.05 20.90 1.60
C ALA A 93 34.09 19.42 2.00
N LEU A 94 35.05 18.67 1.46
CA LEU A 94 35.38 17.29 1.85
C LEU A 94 36.04 17.29 3.24
N GLY A 95 35.26 16.92 4.26
CA GLY A 95 35.69 16.76 5.65
C GLY A 95 35.98 15.32 6.02
N THR A 96 37.26 15.04 6.24
CA THR A 96 37.95 14.07 7.11
C THR A 96 37.12 12.99 7.84
N LEU A 97 37.50 11.72 7.61
CA LEU A 97 37.04 10.52 8.33
C LEU A 97 37.47 10.53 9.81
N PRO A 98 36.55 10.32 10.79
CA PRO A 98 36.94 10.10 12.17
C PRO A 98 37.33 8.64 12.43
N VAL A 99 38.29 8.53 13.36
CA VAL A 99 38.94 7.34 13.91
C VAL A 99 37.94 6.30 14.42
N ALA A 100 38.19 5.03 14.09
CA ALA A 100 37.48 3.86 14.60
C ALA A 100 37.73 3.67 16.11
N VAL A 101 36.68 3.82 16.91
CA VAL A 101 36.68 3.47 18.33
C VAL A 101 36.15 2.04 18.48
N ALA A 102 36.99 1.15 18.99
CA ALA A 102 36.61 -0.23 19.29
C ALA A 102 35.46 -0.26 20.32
N SER A 103 34.33 -0.86 19.93
CA SER A 103 33.20 -1.08 20.83
C SER A 103 33.40 -2.36 21.63
N THR A 104 33.46 -2.22 22.95
CA THR A 104 33.27 -3.33 23.89
C THR A 104 31.90 -3.98 23.71
N PRO A 105 31.78 -5.33 23.72
CA PRO A 105 30.49 -6.00 23.61
C PRO A 105 29.63 -5.70 24.83
N ALA A 106 28.49 -5.04 24.60
CA ALA A 106 27.46 -4.86 25.61
C ALA A 106 26.74 -6.20 25.81
N VAL A 107 26.72 -6.69 27.06
CA VAL A 107 25.89 -7.83 27.45
C VAL A 107 24.42 -7.42 27.32
N PRO A 108 23.59 -8.10 26.52
CA PRO A 108 22.18 -7.76 26.38
C PRO A 108 21.44 -8.16 27.66
N GLY A 109 21.26 -7.20 28.58
CA GLY A 109 20.34 -7.34 29.68
C GLY A 109 18.90 -7.25 29.15
N LYS A 110 18.11 -8.32 29.30
CA LYS A 110 16.69 -8.34 28.91
C LYS A 110 15.96 -7.14 29.52
N PRO A 111 15.32 -6.26 28.71
CA PRO A 111 14.55 -5.15 29.22
C PRO A 111 13.35 -5.68 30.02
N SER A 112 13.40 -5.51 31.34
CA SER A 112 12.32 -5.93 32.25
C SER A 112 11.08 -5.05 32.12
N ALA A 113 11.19 -3.86 31.52
CA ALA A 113 10.08 -2.96 31.27
C ALA A 113 9.20 -3.44 30.10
N LEU A 114 7.89 -3.21 30.22
CA LEU A 114 6.95 -3.43 29.11
C LEU A 114 7.29 -2.45 27.98
N ILE A 115 7.43 -2.98 26.77
CA ILE A 115 7.77 -2.18 25.59
C ILE A 115 6.52 -1.47 25.08
N SER A 116 6.62 -0.15 24.88
CA SER A 116 5.57 0.67 24.28
C SER A 116 6.18 1.65 23.28
N ILE A 117 5.92 1.45 21.99
CA ILE A 117 6.48 2.27 20.90
C ILE A 117 5.36 3.12 20.31
N LYS A 118 5.52 4.44 20.27
CA LYS A 118 4.60 5.32 19.55
C LYS A 118 4.96 5.28 18.06
N VAL A 119 4.04 4.81 17.23
CA VAL A 119 4.25 4.70 15.78
C VAL A 119 3.69 5.92 15.07
N ALA A 120 2.46 6.32 15.41
CA ALA A 120 1.81 7.50 14.84
C ALA A 120 0.83 8.13 15.84
N ASP A 121 0.76 9.47 15.86
CA ASP A 121 -0.26 10.23 16.60
C ASP A 121 -0.57 11.52 15.82
N VAL A 122 -1.14 11.35 14.63
CA VAL A 122 -1.41 12.42 13.68
C VAL A 122 -2.91 12.67 13.63
N LYS A 123 -3.34 13.88 13.99
CA LYS A 123 -4.77 14.23 14.00
C LYS A 123 -5.34 14.50 12.61
N SER A 124 -4.50 14.90 11.67
CA SER A 124 -4.87 15.21 10.29
C SER A 124 -3.61 15.25 9.44
N ALA A 125 -3.51 14.35 8.47
CA ALA A 125 -2.49 14.36 7.43
C ALA A 125 -3.15 14.18 6.07
N THR A 126 -2.81 15.05 5.13
CA THR A 126 -3.27 14.95 3.74
C THR A 126 -2.31 14.08 2.96
N ILE A 127 -2.86 13.10 2.27
CA ILE A 127 -2.20 12.13 1.43
C ILE A 127 -2.61 12.47 0.01
N ARG A 128 -1.63 12.73 -0.86
CA ARG A 128 -1.91 13.09 -2.25
C ARG A 128 -2.56 11.91 -2.98
N ALA A 129 -3.13 12.19 -4.14
CA ALA A 129 -3.56 11.13 -5.04
C ALA A 129 -2.34 10.30 -5.44
N ARG A 130 -2.48 8.96 -5.48
CA ARG A 130 -1.37 8.05 -5.83
C ARG A 130 -0.13 8.23 -4.92
N ASP A 131 -0.38 8.35 -3.62
CA ASP A 131 0.66 8.61 -2.61
C ASP A 131 0.31 7.85 -1.32
N ALA A 132 1.27 7.76 -0.39
CA ALA A 132 1.11 7.05 0.88
C ALA A 132 1.87 7.71 2.02
N LEU A 133 1.42 7.47 3.26
CA LEU A 133 2.19 7.75 4.47
C LEU A 133 2.79 6.45 4.99
N GLU A 134 4.06 6.53 5.37
CA GLU A 134 4.80 5.44 5.96
C GLU A 134 5.26 5.80 7.37
N TYR A 135 5.10 4.85 8.28
CA TYR A 135 5.64 4.92 9.64
C TYR A 135 6.46 3.66 9.91
N ALA A 136 7.77 3.77 9.73
CA ALA A 136 8.71 2.69 10.05
C ALA A 136 9.00 2.65 11.56
N PHE A 137 9.06 1.44 12.12
CA PHE A 137 9.47 1.23 13.50
C PHE A 137 10.19 -0.11 13.67
N ALA A 138 11.15 -0.15 14.59
CA ALA A 138 11.88 -1.37 14.93
C ALA A 138 11.32 -1.98 16.22
N LEU A 139 11.01 -3.27 16.19
CA LEU A 139 10.68 -4.05 17.37
C LEU A 139 11.96 -4.78 17.84
N PRO A 140 12.53 -4.43 19.01
CA PRO A 140 13.71 -5.12 19.52
C PRO A 140 13.40 -6.57 19.93
N GLU A 141 14.46 -7.37 20.06
CA GLU A 141 14.39 -8.71 20.63
C GLU A 141 13.68 -8.70 21.98
N THR A 142 12.63 -9.49 22.12
CA THR A 142 11.83 -9.56 23.34
C THR A 142 11.09 -10.87 23.44
N ASP A 143 10.96 -11.41 24.65
CA ASP A 143 10.11 -12.57 24.92
C ASP A 143 8.62 -12.16 25.08
N GLN A 144 8.31 -10.86 25.00
CA GLN A 144 6.97 -10.32 25.21
C GLN A 144 6.12 -10.46 23.94
N LYS A 145 4.83 -10.74 24.10
CA LYS A 145 3.86 -10.71 23.00
C LYS A 145 3.54 -9.27 22.64
N CYS A 146 3.92 -8.84 21.44
CA CYS A 146 3.74 -7.48 20.98
C CYS A 146 2.58 -7.36 19.99
N ARG A 147 1.83 -6.27 20.11
CA ARG A 147 0.70 -5.96 19.23
C ARG A 147 0.73 -4.50 18.80
N LEU A 148 0.58 -4.25 17.50
CA LEU A 148 0.26 -2.91 16.99
C LEU A 148 -1.24 -2.65 17.23
N THR A 149 -1.52 -1.59 17.99
CA THR A 149 -2.88 -1.16 18.33
C THR A 149 -3.12 0.28 17.93
N GLY A 150 -4.35 0.62 17.54
CA GLY A 150 -4.62 1.97 17.06
C GLY A 150 -5.94 2.14 16.32
N SER A 151 -6.05 3.25 15.62
CA SER A 151 -7.13 3.53 14.69
C SER A 151 -6.70 4.45 13.56
N THR A 152 -7.39 4.33 12.43
CA THR A 152 -7.33 5.29 11.32
C THR A 152 -8.73 5.83 11.07
N LYS A 153 -8.85 7.11 10.72
CA LYS A 153 -10.15 7.75 10.44
C LYS A 153 -10.03 8.78 9.34
N GLY A 154 -10.91 8.70 8.35
CA GLY A 154 -11.05 9.67 7.26
C GLY A 154 -11.62 10.98 7.76
N VAL A 155 -10.82 12.04 7.65
CA VAL A 155 -11.17 13.42 8.02
C VAL A 155 -11.85 14.12 6.85
N SER A 156 -11.29 14.02 5.64
CA SER A 156 -11.84 14.63 4.42
C SER A 156 -11.37 13.89 3.14
N GLY A 157 -11.98 14.22 2.00
CA GLY A 157 -11.78 13.54 0.71
C GLY A 157 -13.03 12.76 0.26
N PHE A 158 -13.13 12.48 -1.04
CA PHE A 158 -14.24 11.71 -1.61
C PHE A 158 -14.10 10.23 -1.22
N GLY A 159 -15.20 9.60 -0.79
CA GLY A 159 -15.23 8.20 -0.35
C GLY A 159 -14.53 7.91 0.98
N ARG A 160 -13.51 8.67 1.37
CA ARG A 160 -12.71 8.50 2.60
C ARG A 160 -12.17 7.09 2.78
N ASN A 161 -12.04 6.34 1.69
CA ASN A 161 -11.64 4.94 1.71
C ASN A 161 -10.15 4.90 1.46
N ILE A 162 -9.38 4.61 2.50
CA ILE A 162 -7.95 4.44 2.40
C ILE A 162 -7.57 3.00 2.72
N GLU A 163 -6.47 2.55 2.13
CA GLU A 163 -5.92 1.23 2.38
C GLU A 163 -4.89 1.33 3.50
N VAL A 164 -4.93 0.39 4.43
CA VAL A 164 -4.02 0.34 5.56
C VAL A 164 -3.30 -0.98 5.57
N PHE A 165 -1.98 -0.91 5.57
CA PHE A 165 -1.10 -2.07 5.59
C PHE A 165 -0.21 -2.04 6.83
N LEU A 166 0.03 -3.22 7.38
CA LEU A 166 1.20 -3.49 8.22
C LEU A 166 2.06 -4.45 7.42
N LEU A 167 3.33 -4.11 7.26
CA LEU A 167 4.28 -4.85 6.44
C LEU A 167 5.56 -5.08 7.25
N THR A 168 6.21 -6.21 7.02
CA THR A 168 7.62 -6.41 7.33
C THR A 168 8.50 -5.63 6.35
N ASP A 169 9.80 -5.50 6.63
CA ASP A 169 10.77 -4.84 5.76
C ASP A 169 10.75 -5.41 4.32
N ASP A 170 10.79 -6.74 4.19
CA ASP A 170 10.78 -7.42 2.88
C ASP A 170 9.47 -7.18 2.11
N GLU A 171 8.33 -7.26 2.80
CA GLU A 171 7.01 -6.99 2.20
C GLU A 171 6.88 -5.52 1.79
N TYR A 172 7.46 -4.60 2.58
CA TYR A 172 7.47 -3.18 2.26
C TYR A 172 8.28 -2.90 0.99
N VAL A 173 9.46 -3.50 0.84
CA VAL A 173 10.26 -3.33 -0.39
C VAL A 173 9.47 -3.79 -1.63
N PHE A 174 8.77 -4.92 -1.52
CA PHE A 174 7.92 -5.41 -2.61
C PHE A 174 6.74 -4.48 -2.91
N TRP A 175 6.01 -4.05 -1.87
CA TRP A 175 4.90 -3.11 -2.02
C TRP A 175 5.37 -1.77 -2.59
N HIS A 176 6.48 -1.21 -2.08
CA HIS A 176 7.00 0.09 -2.52
C HIS A 176 7.45 0.06 -3.98
N ALA A 177 7.98 -1.07 -4.46
CA ALA A 177 8.34 -1.26 -5.86
C ALA A 177 7.11 -1.39 -6.79
N ASN A 178 5.97 -1.86 -6.27
CA ASN A 178 4.72 -1.96 -7.03
C ASN A 178 3.48 -1.72 -6.16
N PRO A 179 3.18 -0.46 -5.79
CA PRO A 179 2.11 -0.14 -4.85
C PRO A 179 0.69 -0.47 -5.37
N ALA A 180 0.55 -0.59 -6.69
CA ALA A 180 -0.70 -0.95 -7.36
C ALA A 180 -0.96 -2.46 -7.38
N ALA A 181 0.07 -3.29 -7.17
CA ALA A 181 -0.14 -4.69 -6.89
C ALA A 181 -0.65 -4.81 -5.46
N ILE A 182 -1.73 -5.57 -5.26
CA ILE A 182 -2.20 -5.91 -3.92
C ILE A 182 -1.04 -6.60 -3.21
N ALA A 183 -0.41 -5.91 -2.26
CA ALA A 183 0.67 -6.48 -1.50
C ALA A 183 0.15 -7.71 -0.78
N GLN A 184 0.91 -8.80 -0.86
CA GLN A 184 0.74 -9.91 0.08
C GLN A 184 1.25 -9.42 1.43
N SER A 185 0.39 -8.76 2.19
CA SER A 185 0.68 -8.47 3.60
C SER A 185 0.42 -9.72 4.42
N SER A 186 1.33 -10.04 5.35
CA SER A 186 1.11 -11.08 6.36
C SER A 186 -0.09 -10.80 7.27
N TRP A 187 -0.67 -9.60 7.19
CA TRP A 187 -1.88 -9.19 7.91
C TRP A 187 -3.03 -8.85 6.95
N GLU A 188 -4.25 -8.80 7.48
CA GLU A 188 -5.42 -8.40 6.70
C GLU A 188 -5.32 -6.91 6.31
N THR A 189 -5.50 -6.63 5.02
CA THR A 189 -5.60 -5.26 4.51
C THR A 189 -7.00 -4.73 4.79
N PHE A 190 -7.10 -3.59 5.45
CA PHE A 190 -8.38 -2.92 5.66
C PHE A 190 -8.55 -1.76 4.71
N ARG A 191 -9.74 -1.67 4.10
CA ARG A 191 -10.17 -0.53 3.31
C ARG A 191 -11.43 0.05 3.91
N GLY A 192 -11.37 1.32 4.28
CA GLY A 192 -12.54 1.99 4.88
C GLY A 192 -12.22 3.38 5.40
N SER A 193 -13.27 4.06 5.84
CA SER A 193 -13.21 5.41 6.42
C SER A 193 -12.91 5.43 7.90
N GLU A 194 -13.03 4.30 8.58
CA GLU A 194 -12.58 4.14 9.95
C GLU A 194 -12.16 2.69 10.19
N ASN A 195 -10.93 2.48 10.65
CA ASN A 195 -10.41 1.15 10.95
C ASN A 195 -9.85 1.11 12.38
N THR A 196 -10.07 -0.01 13.07
CA THR A 196 -9.42 -0.31 14.35
C THR A 196 -8.25 -1.26 14.10
N LEU A 197 -7.06 -0.91 14.57
CA LEU A 197 -5.84 -1.69 14.35
C LEU A 197 -5.60 -2.63 15.54
N ARG A 198 -5.41 -3.93 15.25
CA ARG A 198 -5.08 -4.96 16.23
C ARG A 198 -4.26 -6.07 15.56
N TYR A 199 -2.96 -5.82 15.37
CA TYR A 199 -2.07 -6.75 14.69
C TYR A 199 -1.06 -7.36 15.65
N ASP A 200 -1.07 -8.67 15.79
CA ASP A 200 -0.03 -9.38 16.53
C ASP A 200 1.27 -9.37 15.72
N LEU A 201 2.37 -8.99 16.38
CA LEU A 201 3.71 -8.92 15.78
C LEU A 201 4.46 -10.22 16.13
N PRO A 202 4.92 -10.98 15.12
CA PRO A 202 5.46 -12.33 15.33
C PRO A 202 6.80 -12.36 16.06
N GLY A 203 7.59 -11.28 15.98
CA GLY A 203 8.90 -11.22 16.59
C GLY A 203 9.61 -9.90 16.35
N GLU A 204 10.90 -9.86 16.65
CA GLU A 204 11.75 -8.72 16.34
C GLU A 204 11.82 -8.40 14.84
N GLY A 205 12.20 -7.17 14.51
CA GLY A 205 12.43 -6.74 13.14
C GLY A 205 11.95 -5.32 12.86
N THR A 206 12.13 -4.89 11.62
CA THR A 206 11.61 -3.62 11.11
C THR A 206 10.24 -3.85 10.50
N TYR A 207 9.30 -2.99 10.88
CA TYR A 207 7.93 -3.01 10.40
C TYR A 207 7.56 -1.65 9.83
N HIS A 208 6.74 -1.66 8.79
CA HIS A 208 6.23 -0.48 8.11
C HIS A 208 4.71 -0.47 8.25
N PHE A 209 4.20 0.54 8.95
CA PHE A 209 2.78 0.83 8.96
C PHE A 209 2.48 1.86 7.87
N VAL A 210 1.70 1.45 6.87
CA VAL A 210 1.43 2.24 5.66
C VAL A 210 -0.04 2.61 5.59
N VAL A 211 -0.31 3.88 5.30
CA VAL A 211 -1.65 4.40 5.00
C VAL A 211 -1.62 4.91 3.55
N SER A 212 -2.22 4.15 2.64
CA SER A 212 -2.05 4.30 1.20
C SER A 212 -3.30 4.83 0.51
N ASN A 213 -3.12 5.91 -0.24
CA ASN A 213 -4.11 6.47 -1.15
C ASN A 213 -3.80 6.10 -2.62
N GLU A 214 -3.04 5.02 -2.83
CA GLU A 214 -2.49 4.66 -4.13
C GLU A 214 -3.57 4.40 -5.17
N MET A 215 -4.74 3.90 -4.77
CA MET A 215 -5.82 3.58 -5.71
C MET A 215 -6.74 4.78 -6.04
N SER A 216 -6.57 5.91 -5.35
CA SER A 216 -7.42 7.10 -5.52
C SER A 216 -6.83 8.12 -6.49
N GLY A 217 -7.70 8.74 -7.29
CA GLY A 217 -7.36 9.92 -8.10
C GLY A 217 -7.41 11.25 -7.34
N ASP A 218 -8.00 11.26 -6.15
CA ASP A 218 -8.17 12.47 -5.33
C ASP A 218 -7.35 12.38 -4.03
N PRO A 219 -6.83 13.50 -3.50
CA PRO A 219 -6.23 13.55 -2.18
C PRO A 219 -7.22 13.17 -1.08
N GLN A 220 -6.73 12.50 -0.05
CA GLN A 220 -7.50 12.17 1.15
C GLN A 220 -6.82 12.71 2.39
N THR A 221 -7.60 13.05 3.43
CA THR A 221 -7.05 13.48 4.72
C THR A 221 -7.44 12.49 5.80
N MET A 222 -6.46 12.01 6.57
CA MET A 222 -6.64 10.98 7.59
C MET A 222 -6.14 11.45 8.96
N ALA A 223 -6.82 11.00 10.00
CA ALA A 223 -6.30 10.92 11.35
C ALA A 223 -5.76 9.50 11.59
N VAL A 224 -4.57 9.39 12.17
CA VAL A 224 -3.85 8.14 12.36
C VAL A 224 -3.30 8.09 13.78
N LYS A 225 -3.66 7.05 14.51
CA LYS A 225 -3.11 6.77 15.83
C LYS A 225 -2.68 5.33 15.89
N ALA A 226 -1.40 5.07 16.10
CA ALA A 226 -0.85 3.72 16.16
C ALA A 226 0.26 3.63 17.21
N GLN A 227 0.27 2.55 17.97
CA GLN A 227 1.27 2.27 18.99
C GLN A 227 1.48 0.75 19.12
N VAL A 228 2.73 0.34 19.29
CA VAL A 228 3.05 -1.04 19.69
C VAL A 228 2.96 -1.13 21.20
N LYS A 229 2.28 -2.17 21.68
CA LYS A 229 2.25 -2.53 23.09
C LYS A 229 2.65 -3.98 23.24
N CYS A 230 3.62 -4.23 24.11
CA CYS A 230 4.05 -5.58 24.46
C CYS A 230 3.53 -5.95 25.85
N VAL A 231 3.14 -7.21 26.00
CA VAL A 231 2.70 -7.81 27.27
C VAL A 231 3.44 -9.12 27.50
N ARG A 232 3.62 -9.50 28.77
CA ARG A 232 4.23 -10.78 29.13
C ARG A 232 3.25 -11.93 28.94
#